data_AF-A0AAV1AE23-F1
#
_entry.id   AF-A0AAV1AE23-F1
#
_cell.length_a   1.000
_cell.length_b   1.000
_cell.length_c   1.000
_cell.angle_alpha   90.00
_cell.angle_beta   90.00
_cell.angle_gamma   90.00
#
_symmetry.space_group_name_H-M   'P 1'
#
loop_
_entity.id
_entity.type
_entity.pdbx_description
1 polymer ?
#
loop_
_entity_poly.entity_id
_entity_poly.type
_entity_poly.pdbx_seq_one_letter_code
_entity_poly.pdbx_strand_id
1 'polypeptide(L)'
;MPSESEAEEEEEEEDEDYSKQQYPSADDKYKNLEDRLAAMEVQRVPRFISNLVDIEDRLDVEIYDPLLGSWDLAPPLPADFRSGNSSSSLFSALFEGKFYVFGIYSCFVSSFDLKLGVRSDVRVVRPSGVVFSFLISCRESLVLAGVCNSSSGSSFTLWEVDEMSMEICEISVMPHDFLCGLFDGDEDDRFSSLKCVGLGDLIYVFNEDYHRMYPTCVCEIRRCHGGEKSVSLYSILGEGQHHGLH
;
A
#
# COMPACT_ATOMS: atom_id res chain seq x y z
N MET A 1 -56.08 25.60 30.83
CA MET A 1 -54.97 24.65 30.75
C MET A 1 -54.93 24.11 29.31
N PRO A 2 -54.24 24.81 28.38
CA PRO A 2 -53.82 24.26 27.10
C PRO A 2 -52.34 23.83 27.15
N SER A 3 -51.88 23.23 26.03
CA SER A 3 -50.50 22.86 25.66
C SER A 3 -49.99 21.54 26.28
N GLU A 4 -49.28 20.65 25.59
CA GLU A 4 -48.32 20.81 24.49
C GLU A 4 -48.43 19.67 23.45
N SER A 5 -48.29 20.03 22.18
CA SER A 5 -47.89 19.13 21.09
C SER A 5 -46.38 19.29 20.92
N GLU A 6 -45.60 18.27 21.26
CA GLU A 6 -44.16 18.24 21.02
C GLU A 6 -43.91 18.01 19.53
N ALA A 7 -43.17 18.94 18.93
CA ALA A 7 -42.66 18.87 17.58
C ALA A 7 -41.38 18.02 17.58
N GLU A 8 -41.28 17.09 16.64
CA GLU A 8 -40.03 16.38 16.33
C GLU A 8 -39.11 17.37 15.58
N GLU A 9 -38.01 17.78 16.21
CA GLU A 9 -36.92 18.51 15.55
C GLU A 9 -36.01 17.49 14.85
N GLU A 10 -36.04 17.47 13.52
CA GLU A 10 -35.03 16.81 12.69
C GLU A 10 -33.78 17.72 12.66
N GLU A 11 -32.66 17.26 13.23
CA GLU A 11 -31.36 17.91 13.06
C GLU A 11 -30.85 17.63 11.64
N GLU A 12 -30.84 18.65 10.78
CA GLU A 12 -30.12 18.62 9.49
C GLU A 12 -28.60 18.63 9.76
N GLU A 13 -27.91 17.52 9.47
CA GLU A 13 -26.44 17.50 9.40
C GLU A 13 -26.00 18.35 8.19
N GLU A 14 -25.31 19.48 8.44
CA GLU A 14 -24.69 20.28 7.40
C GLU A 14 -23.54 19.48 6.75
N ASP A 15 -23.75 19.02 5.51
CA ASP A 15 -22.69 18.51 4.64
C ASP A 15 -21.63 19.62 4.40
N GLU A 16 -20.51 19.56 5.10
CA GLU A 16 -19.37 20.45 4.83
C GLU A 16 -18.85 20.21 3.39
N ASP A 17 -19.07 21.17 2.51
CA ASP A 17 -18.59 21.18 1.13
C ASP A 17 -17.06 21.38 1.08
N TYR A 18 -16.31 20.27 1.13
CA TYR A 18 -14.84 20.21 1.05
C TYR A 18 -14.25 20.68 -0.30
N SER A 19 -15.06 21.10 -1.27
CA SER A 19 -14.58 21.51 -2.61
C SER A 19 -13.77 22.82 -2.64
N LYS A 20 -13.63 23.53 -1.52
CA LYS A 20 -13.04 24.89 -1.47
C LYS A 20 -11.69 25.02 -0.76
N GLN A 21 -11.05 23.93 -0.32
CA GLN A 21 -9.67 24.02 0.18
C GLN A 21 -8.67 24.18 -0.98
N GLN A 22 -8.37 25.43 -1.30
CA GLN A 22 -7.39 25.80 -2.33
C GLN A 22 -5.97 25.67 -1.75
N TYR A 23 -5.19 24.71 -2.27
CA TYR A 23 -3.80 24.49 -1.88
C TYR A 23 -2.90 25.68 -2.24
N PRO A 24 -1.86 25.99 -1.43
CA PRO A 24 -0.93 27.08 -1.73
C PRO A 24 -0.08 26.81 -2.99
N SER A 25 0.22 27.86 -3.75
CA SER A 25 1.01 27.80 -5.01
C SER A 25 2.40 27.18 -4.81
N ALA A 26 2.80 26.33 -5.77
CA ALA A 26 4.02 25.52 -5.79
C ALA A 26 5.33 26.29 -6.08
N ASP A 27 5.27 27.60 -6.31
CA ASP A 27 6.34 28.36 -6.98
C ASP A 27 7.69 28.43 -6.23
N ASP A 28 7.74 28.21 -4.92
CA ASP A 28 8.98 28.44 -4.16
C ASP A 28 9.72 27.17 -3.72
N LYS A 29 9.17 25.96 -3.89
CA LYS A 29 9.66 24.76 -3.18
C LYS A 29 10.45 23.74 -4.01
N TYR A 30 10.43 23.80 -5.35
CA TYR A 30 10.88 22.69 -6.21
C TYR A 30 11.92 23.07 -7.27
N LYS A 31 12.95 23.83 -6.88
CA LYS A 31 13.99 24.32 -7.81
C LYS A 31 14.96 23.24 -8.31
N ASN A 32 15.06 22.07 -7.64
CA ASN A 32 16.03 21.04 -7.98
C ASN A 32 15.37 19.83 -8.67
N LEU A 33 16.02 19.19 -9.64
CA LEU A 33 15.43 18.08 -10.43
C LEU A 33 15.12 16.85 -9.58
N GLU A 34 15.90 16.61 -8.52
CA GLU A 34 15.64 15.56 -7.54
C GLU A 34 14.40 15.90 -6.67
N ASP A 35 14.25 17.16 -6.28
CA ASP A 35 13.05 17.66 -5.61
C ASP A 35 11.82 17.60 -6.54
N ARG A 36 12.01 17.77 -7.86
CA ARG A 36 10.95 17.66 -8.88
C ARG A 36 10.46 16.22 -9.07
N LEU A 37 11.35 15.23 -9.01
CA LEU A 37 10.98 13.80 -9.05
C LEU A 37 10.34 13.36 -7.73
N ALA A 38 10.81 13.90 -6.60
CA ALA A 38 10.19 13.70 -5.29
C ALA A 38 8.81 14.40 -5.16
N ALA A 39 8.61 15.49 -5.90
CA ALA A 39 7.36 16.26 -5.97
C ALA A 39 6.43 15.85 -7.12
N MET A 40 6.85 14.93 -8.00
CA MET A 40 5.92 14.15 -8.83
C MET A 40 5.11 13.26 -7.89
N GLU A 41 4.17 13.91 -7.22
CA GLU A 41 3.19 13.29 -6.40
C GLU A 41 2.14 12.75 -7.37
N VAL A 42 2.06 11.43 -7.51
CA VAL A 42 0.79 10.81 -7.83
C VAL A 42 -0.10 11.05 -6.61
N GLN A 43 -0.58 12.28 -6.45
CA GLN A 43 -1.38 12.73 -5.31
C GLN A 43 -2.80 12.18 -5.57
N ARG A 44 -3.38 11.26 -4.77
CA ARG A 44 -3.42 11.11 -3.31
C ARG A 44 -4.13 12.28 -2.62
N VAL A 45 -5.46 12.25 -2.67
CA VAL A 45 -6.31 12.90 -1.66
C VAL A 45 -5.88 12.40 -0.27
N PRO A 46 -5.85 13.24 0.79
CA PRO A 46 -5.40 12.84 2.11
C PRO A 46 -6.43 11.92 2.76
N ARG A 47 -6.33 10.62 2.48
CA ARG A 47 -6.74 9.46 3.29
C ARG A 47 -6.53 8.20 2.44
N PHE A 48 -5.81 7.23 3.03
CA PHE A 48 -5.51 5.88 2.54
C PHE A 48 -4.39 5.73 1.49
N ILE A 49 -3.34 5.03 1.94
CA ILE A 49 -2.36 4.31 1.12
C ILE A 49 -3.07 3.02 0.68
N SER A 50 -3.02 2.66 -0.60
CA SER A 50 -3.17 1.27 -1.13
C SER A 50 -4.25 1.00 -2.19
N ASN A 51 -5.24 1.86 -2.44
CA ASN A 51 -6.31 1.49 -3.40
C ASN A 51 -6.30 2.42 -4.62
N LEU A 52 -6.12 1.86 -5.81
CA LEU A 52 -6.28 2.58 -7.09
C LEU A 52 -7.76 2.79 -7.34
N VAL A 53 -8.20 3.97 -7.81
CA VAL A 53 -9.63 4.24 -8.07
C VAL A 53 -10.19 3.32 -9.15
N ASP A 54 -11.48 3.01 -9.00
CA ASP A 54 -12.31 2.11 -9.81
C ASP A 54 -11.98 2.15 -11.32
N ILE A 55 -11.51 1.02 -11.85
CA ILE A 55 -11.04 0.91 -13.23
C ILE A 55 -12.07 0.17 -14.09
N GLU A 56 -13.34 0.54 -13.93
CA GLU A 56 -14.38 0.11 -14.86
C GLU A 56 -14.20 0.92 -16.16
N ASP A 57 -13.47 0.30 -17.11
CA ASP A 57 -13.31 0.66 -18.52
C ASP A 57 -12.25 1.69 -18.96
N ARG A 58 -11.57 2.42 -18.06
CA ARG A 58 -10.49 3.35 -18.47
C ARG A 58 -9.25 3.22 -17.59
N LEU A 59 -8.28 2.43 -18.06
CA LEU A 59 -6.92 2.30 -17.51
C LEU A 59 -6.03 3.52 -17.84
N ASP A 60 -6.63 4.68 -18.10
CA ASP A 60 -5.90 5.90 -18.40
C ASP A 60 -5.10 6.28 -17.14
N VAL A 61 -3.79 6.39 -17.28
CA VAL A 61 -2.91 6.80 -16.18
C VAL A 61 -2.64 8.27 -16.36
N GLU A 62 -2.94 9.06 -15.34
CA GLU A 62 -2.72 10.50 -15.34
C GLU A 62 -1.59 10.85 -14.38
N ILE A 63 -0.73 11.77 -14.80
CA ILE A 63 0.40 12.26 -14.01
C ILE A 63 0.22 13.75 -13.83
N TYR A 64 0.19 14.19 -12.58
CA TYR A 64 0.12 15.60 -12.25
C TYR A 64 1.51 16.23 -12.29
N ASP A 65 1.69 17.28 -13.09
CA ASP A 65 2.87 18.14 -13.03
C ASP A 65 2.54 19.36 -12.14
N PRO A 66 3.08 19.45 -10.92
CA PRO A 66 2.80 20.56 -10.01
C PRO A 66 3.40 21.89 -10.48
N LEU A 67 4.39 21.88 -11.38
CA LEU A 67 4.98 23.12 -11.93
C LEU A 67 4.09 23.74 -13.00
N LEU A 68 3.42 22.90 -13.78
CA LEU A 68 2.48 23.34 -14.81
C LEU A 68 1.05 23.47 -14.27
N GLY A 69 0.77 22.87 -13.11
CA GLY A 69 -0.56 22.80 -12.54
C GLY A 69 -1.53 22.00 -13.42
N SER A 70 -1.02 21.03 -14.18
CA SER A 70 -1.77 20.28 -15.18
C SER A 70 -1.60 18.78 -15.03
N TRP A 71 -2.58 18.04 -15.54
CA TRP A 71 -2.53 16.59 -15.66
C TRP A 71 -2.12 16.19 -17.08
N ASP A 72 -1.14 15.32 -17.18
CA ASP A 72 -0.69 14.71 -18.44
C ASP A 72 -1.12 13.25 -18.51
N LEU A 73 -1.58 12.83 -19.69
CA LEU A 73 -1.90 11.44 -19.96
C LEU A 73 -0.62 10.64 -20.17
N ALA A 74 -0.38 9.67 -19.30
CA ALA A 74 0.61 8.63 -19.49
C ALA A 74 0.03 7.48 -20.32
N PRO A 75 0.87 6.57 -20.84
CA PRO A 75 0.38 5.34 -21.45
C PRO A 75 -0.59 4.63 -20.49
N PRO A 76 -1.61 3.90 -20.99
CA PRO A 76 -2.57 3.22 -20.13
C PRO A 76 -2.00 1.92 -19.55
N LEU A 77 -2.56 1.43 -18.44
CA LEU A 77 -2.14 0.15 -17.88
C LEU A 77 -2.32 -1.01 -18.88
N PRO A 78 -1.45 -2.04 -18.83
CA PRO A 78 -1.56 -3.21 -19.70
C PRO A 78 -2.89 -3.94 -19.53
N ALA A 79 -3.32 -4.63 -20.60
CA ALA A 79 -4.60 -5.34 -20.61
C ALA A 79 -4.68 -6.49 -19.60
N ASP A 80 -3.54 -7.01 -19.18
CA ASP A 80 -3.40 -8.03 -18.14
C ASP A 80 -3.99 -7.57 -16.78
N PHE A 81 -4.05 -6.26 -16.56
CA PHE A 81 -4.69 -5.64 -15.40
C PHE A 81 -6.17 -5.27 -15.65
N ARG A 82 -6.86 -5.87 -16.63
CA ARG A 82 -8.31 -5.60 -16.90
C ARG A 82 -9.25 -6.64 -16.31
N SER A 83 -8.79 -7.87 -16.08
CA SER A 83 -9.70 -8.97 -15.72
C SER A 83 -9.93 -9.04 -14.22
N GLY A 84 -11.15 -8.68 -13.77
CA GLY A 84 -11.62 -8.92 -12.39
C GLY A 84 -11.10 -7.92 -11.35
N ASN A 85 -10.68 -6.73 -11.77
CA ASN A 85 -10.04 -5.76 -10.90
C ASN A 85 -11.05 -4.77 -10.34
N SER A 86 -11.53 -5.05 -9.14
CA SER A 86 -11.88 -3.99 -8.19
C SER A 86 -10.64 -3.15 -7.92
N SER A 87 -10.81 -1.86 -7.66
CA SER A 87 -9.80 -0.92 -7.11
C SER A 87 -8.90 -1.52 -6.01
N SER A 88 -9.48 -2.42 -5.22
CA SER A 88 -8.86 -3.16 -4.12
C SER A 88 -7.91 -4.29 -4.52
N SER A 89 -7.81 -4.64 -5.81
CA SER A 89 -7.00 -5.77 -6.31
C SER A 89 -5.61 -5.37 -6.80
N LEU A 90 -5.31 -4.07 -6.82
CA LEU A 90 -4.03 -3.53 -7.28
C LEU A 90 -3.31 -2.80 -6.14
N PHE A 91 -1.98 -2.84 -6.20
CA PHE A 91 -1.09 -2.15 -5.28
C PHE A 91 -0.03 -1.39 -6.09
N SER A 92 0.52 -0.31 -5.54
CA SER A 92 1.58 0.45 -6.21
C SER A 92 2.75 0.76 -5.29
N ALA A 93 3.94 0.89 -5.88
CA ALA A 93 5.16 1.28 -5.19
C ALA A 93 6.00 2.22 -6.07
N LEU A 94 6.65 3.19 -5.43
CA LEU A 94 7.67 4.03 -6.06
C LEU A 94 9.05 3.54 -5.65
N PHE A 95 9.88 3.20 -6.63
CA PHE A 95 11.24 2.71 -6.39
C PHE A 95 12.16 3.08 -7.56
N GLU A 96 13.36 3.60 -7.28
CA GLU A 96 14.39 3.94 -8.29
C GLU A 96 13.87 4.79 -9.48
N GLY A 97 12.95 5.73 -9.21
CA GLY A 97 12.36 6.59 -10.26
C GLY A 97 11.35 5.91 -11.17
N LYS A 98 10.89 4.70 -10.80
CA LYS A 98 9.85 3.95 -11.49
C LYS A 98 8.62 3.82 -10.60
N PHE A 99 7.45 3.93 -11.22
CA PHE A 99 6.15 3.66 -10.60
C PHE A 99 5.70 2.25 -10.96
N TYR A 100 5.71 1.36 -9.97
CA TYR A 100 5.29 -0.02 -10.13
C TYR A 100 3.80 -0.16 -9.84
N VAL A 101 3.11 -0.94 -10.66
CA VAL A 101 1.77 -1.44 -10.42
C VAL A 101 1.83 -2.95 -10.31
N PHE A 102 1.19 -3.46 -9.26
CA PHE A 102 1.20 -4.86 -8.90
C PHE A 102 -0.22 -5.37 -8.70
N GLY A 103 -0.54 -6.53 -9.26
CA GLY A 103 -1.80 -7.22 -9.02
C GLY A 103 -1.70 -8.11 -7.80
N ILE A 104 -2.47 -7.80 -6.75
CA ILE A 104 -2.37 -8.42 -5.42
C ILE A 104 -2.57 -9.95 -5.49
N TYR A 105 -3.50 -10.42 -6.32
CA TYR A 105 -3.81 -11.85 -6.51
C TYR A 105 -3.13 -12.46 -7.75
N SER A 106 -3.03 -11.70 -8.85
CA SER A 106 -2.44 -12.18 -10.12
C SER A 106 -0.92 -12.24 -10.08
N CYS A 107 -0.28 -11.47 -9.19
CA CYS A 107 1.16 -11.29 -9.10
C CYS A 107 1.79 -10.70 -10.37
N PHE A 108 0.98 -10.00 -11.18
CA PHE A 108 1.47 -9.24 -12.32
C PHE A 108 2.14 -7.96 -11.86
N VAL A 109 3.29 -7.65 -12.42
CA VAL A 109 4.02 -6.41 -12.18
C VAL A 109 4.30 -5.72 -13.51
N SER A 110 4.12 -4.40 -13.53
CA SER A 110 4.59 -3.52 -14.60
C SER A 110 5.09 -2.22 -13.97
N SER A 111 6.08 -1.60 -14.60
CA SER A 111 6.70 -0.37 -14.11
C SER A 111 6.58 0.72 -15.15
N PHE A 112 6.36 1.95 -14.71
CA PHE A 112 6.39 3.15 -15.52
C PHE A 112 7.61 3.98 -15.13
N ASP A 113 8.56 4.14 -16.06
CA ASP A 113 9.74 4.97 -15.85
C ASP A 113 9.34 6.45 -15.94
N LEU A 114 9.43 7.16 -14.81
CA LEU A 114 8.98 8.55 -14.70
C LEU A 114 9.86 9.52 -15.50
N LYS A 115 11.12 9.14 -15.80
CA LYS A 115 12.05 9.98 -16.57
C LYS A 115 11.87 9.77 -18.06
N LEU A 116 11.72 8.51 -18.49
CA LEU A 116 11.58 8.15 -19.89
C LEU A 116 10.14 8.25 -20.39
N GLY A 117 9.16 8.22 -19.50
CA GLY A 117 7.74 8.19 -19.85
C GLY A 117 7.33 6.87 -20.51
N VAL A 118 8.04 5.78 -20.22
CA VAL A 118 7.85 4.48 -20.87
C VAL A 118 7.40 3.44 -19.84
N ARG A 119 6.42 2.62 -20.22
CA ARG A 119 5.98 1.47 -19.42
C ARG A 119 6.72 0.20 -19.85
N SER A 120 7.07 -0.63 -18.88
CA SER A 120 7.63 -1.96 -19.10
C SER A 120 6.56 -2.97 -19.49
N ASP A 121 6.98 -4.06 -20.15
CA ASP A 121 6.14 -5.25 -20.28
C ASP A 121 5.70 -5.78 -18.92
N VAL A 122 4.60 -6.54 -18.93
CA VAL A 122 4.09 -7.22 -17.74
C VAL A 122 4.96 -8.44 -17.45
N ARG A 123 5.38 -8.58 -16.20
CA ARG A 123 6.07 -9.76 -15.68
C ARG A 123 5.27 -10.38 -14.55
N VAL A 124 5.55 -11.63 -14.23
CA VAL A 124 4.91 -12.34 -13.11
C VAL A 124 5.94 -12.56 -12.02
N VAL A 125 5.68 -12.04 -10.82
CA VAL A 125 6.56 -12.18 -9.65
C VAL A 125 5.78 -12.85 -8.54
N ARG A 126 5.75 -14.18 -8.59
CA ARG A 126 4.88 -15.00 -7.74
C ARG A 126 5.70 -15.92 -6.82
N PRO A 127 5.73 -15.64 -5.51
CA PRO A 127 6.23 -16.60 -4.53
C PRO A 127 5.44 -17.91 -4.55
N SER A 128 6.12 -19.02 -4.27
CA SER A 128 5.46 -20.34 -4.21
C SER A 128 4.44 -20.39 -3.08
N GLY A 129 3.23 -20.88 -3.37
CA GLY A 129 2.16 -21.01 -2.39
C GLY A 129 1.48 -19.69 -1.98
N VAL A 130 1.83 -18.57 -2.61
CA VAL A 130 1.22 -17.27 -2.31
C VAL A 130 -0.26 -17.27 -2.67
N VAL A 131 -1.09 -16.78 -1.77
CA VAL A 131 -2.51 -16.52 -1.97
C VAL A 131 -2.67 -15.11 -2.55
N PHE A 132 -2.09 -14.13 -1.85
CA PHE A 132 -2.01 -12.74 -2.29
C PHE A 132 -0.76 -12.06 -1.70
N SER A 133 -0.32 -10.96 -2.32
CA SER A 133 0.82 -10.18 -1.85
C SER A 133 0.72 -8.71 -2.21
N PHE A 134 1.50 -7.89 -1.54
CA PHE A 134 1.65 -6.46 -1.76
C PHE A 134 3.08 -6.19 -2.21
N LEU A 135 3.24 -5.31 -3.20
CA LEU A 135 4.55 -4.83 -3.62
C LEU A 135 4.80 -3.47 -2.98
N ILE A 136 5.77 -3.37 -2.10
CA ILE A 136 6.08 -2.14 -1.34
C ILE A 136 7.53 -1.74 -1.56
N SER A 137 7.79 -0.44 -1.51
CA SER A 137 9.16 0.07 -1.37
C SER A 137 9.52 0.20 0.10
N CYS A 138 10.70 -0.29 0.45
CA CYS A 138 11.26 -0.19 1.80
C CYS A 138 12.73 0.21 1.67
N ARG A 139 13.04 1.46 2.06
CA ARG A 139 14.33 2.14 1.89
C ARG A 139 14.87 2.05 0.45
N GLU A 140 15.74 1.08 0.20
CA GLU A 140 16.49 0.86 -1.05
C GLU A 140 16.18 -0.54 -1.59
N SER A 141 15.00 -1.06 -1.30
CA SER A 141 14.59 -2.38 -1.75
C SER A 141 13.13 -2.37 -2.13
N LEU A 142 12.83 -3.13 -3.19
CA LEU A 142 11.49 -3.52 -3.52
C LEU A 142 11.19 -4.83 -2.77
N VAL A 143 10.09 -4.87 -2.05
CA VAL A 143 9.73 -6.01 -1.19
C VAL A 143 8.33 -6.48 -1.53
N LEU A 144 8.16 -7.78 -1.70
CA LEU A 144 6.86 -8.42 -1.67
C LEU A 144 6.54 -8.83 -0.23
N ALA A 145 5.32 -8.57 0.19
CA ALA A 145 4.81 -8.93 1.51
C ALA A 145 3.45 -9.58 1.33
N GLY A 146 3.26 -10.83 1.76
CA GLY A 146 2.03 -11.55 1.41
C GLY A 146 1.78 -12.81 2.21
N VAL A 147 0.56 -13.33 2.05
CA VAL A 147 0.12 -14.55 2.72
C VAL A 147 0.36 -15.75 1.82
N CYS A 148 1.02 -16.76 2.36
CA CYS A 148 1.20 -18.07 1.76
C CYS A 148 0.37 -19.11 2.49
N ASN A 149 -0.17 -20.08 1.75
CA ASN A 149 -0.79 -21.26 2.32
C ASN A 149 0.14 -22.46 2.19
N SER A 150 0.32 -23.16 3.30
CA SER A 150 1.10 -24.39 3.39
C SER A 150 0.28 -25.50 4.06
N SER A 151 0.79 -26.73 4.05
CA SER A 151 0.19 -27.83 4.80
C SER A 151 0.14 -27.58 6.32
N SER A 152 0.99 -26.69 6.83
CA SER A 152 1.06 -26.27 8.24
C SER A 152 0.19 -25.06 8.58
N GLY A 153 -0.57 -24.52 7.62
CA GLY A 153 -1.40 -23.33 7.80
C GLY A 153 -0.91 -22.13 6.99
N SER A 154 -1.52 -20.97 7.23
CA SER A 154 -1.18 -19.72 6.56
C SER A 154 -0.02 -19.01 7.27
N SER A 155 0.89 -18.43 6.49
CA SER A 155 1.98 -17.60 6.99
C SER A 155 2.04 -16.28 6.24
N PHE A 156 2.49 -15.22 6.89
CA PHE A 156 2.81 -13.96 6.22
C PHE A 156 4.31 -13.87 6.02
N THR A 157 4.75 -13.72 4.77
CA THR A 157 6.16 -13.81 4.40
C THR A 157 6.58 -12.56 3.64
N LEU A 158 7.85 -12.19 3.81
CA LEU A 158 8.51 -11.09 3.13
C LEU A 158 9.55 -11.65 2.14
N TRP A 159 9.54 -11.14 0.92
CA TRP A 159 10.53 -11.43 -0.10
C TRP A 159 11.15 -10.14 -0.63
N GLU A 160 12.47 -10.09 -0.69
CA GLU A 160 13.15 -9.07 -1.48
C GLU A 160 13.00 -9.38 -2.97
N VAL A 161 12.74 -8.34 -3.76
CA VAL A 161 12.64 -8.42 -5.22
C VAL A 161 13.87 -7.73 -5.84
N ASP A 162 14.61 -8.46 -6.67
CA ASP A 162 15.65 -7.86 -7.50
C ASP A 162 15.02 -7.05 -8.63
N GLU A 163 15.35 -5.76 -8.71
CA GLU A 163 14.72 -4.82 -9.63
C GLU A 163 14.98 -5.15 -11.11
N MET A 164 16.15 -5.69 -11.43
CA MET A 164 16.54 -5.91 -12.83
C MET A 164 15.92 -7.22 -13.37
N SER A 165 16.06 -8.28 -12.60
CA SER A 165 15.64 -9.63 -12.98
C SER A 165 14.19 -9.93 -12.61
N MET A 166 13.63 -9.24 -11.61
CA MET A 166 12.37 -9.59 -10.92
C MET A 166 12.42 -10.96 -10.21
N GLU A 167 13.62 -11.46 -9.88
CA GLU A 167 13.78 -12.62 -9.02
C GLU A 167 13.48 -12.26 -7.57
N ILE A 168 13.07 -13.26 -6.79
CA ILE A 168 12.65 -13.09 -5.39
C ILE A 168 13.50 -13.92 -4.44
N CYS A 169 13.80 -13.35 -3.28
CA CYS A 169 14.50 -14.01 -2.19
C CYS A 169 13.71 -13.84 -0.89
N GLU A 170 13.37 -14.93 -0.22
CA GLU A 170 12.70 -14.87 1.08
C GLU A 170 13.64 -14.28 2.13
N ILE A 171 13.17 -13.26 2.85
CA ILE A 171 13.96 -12.56 3.87
C ILE A 171 13.39 -12.70 5.28
N SER A 172 12.09 -13.01 5.42
CA SER A 172 11.48 -13.21 6.73
C SER A 172 10.10 -13.86 6.64
N VAL A 173 9.72 -14.58 7.69
CA VAL A 173 8.38 -15.12 7.90
C VAL A 173 7.87 -14.59 9.23
N MET A 174 6.68 -13.99 9.24
CA MET A 174 6.01 -13.54 10.45
C MET A 174 5.65 -14.77 11.32
N PRO A 175 6.02 -14.79 12.61
CA PRO A 175 5.59 -15.81 13.54
C PRO A 175 4.07 -15.95 13.54
N HIS A 176 3.60 -17.20 13.63
CA HIS A 176 2.17 -17.52 13.58
C HIS A 176 1.35 -16.74 14.62
N ASP A 177 1.87 -16.60 15.84
CA ASP A 177 1.19 -15.87 16.93
C ASP A 177 0.99 -14.38 16.61
N PHE A 178 1.94 -13.77 15.90
CA PHE A 178 1.82 -12.37 15.46
C PHE A 178 0.76 -12.23 14.38
N LEU A 179 0.75 -13.15 13.41
CA LEU A 179 -0.25 -13.16 12.34
C LEU A 179 -1.66 -13.38 12.90
N CYS A 180 -1.82 -14.32 13.83
CA CYS A 180 -3.08 -14.55 14.52
C CYS A 180 -3.53 -13.34 15.34
N GLY A 181 -2.61 -12.64 16.00
CA GLY A 181 -2.92 -11.43 16.77
C GLY A 181 -3.44 -10.24 15.95
N LEU A 182 -3.39 -10.30 14.61
CA LEU A 182 -3.99 -9.29 13.73
C LEU A 182 -5.50 -9.52 13.48
N PHE A 183 -6.08 -10.61 14.00
CA PHE A 183 -7.47 -10.99 13.78
C PHE A 183 -8.15 -11.40 15.10
N ASP A 184 -9.41 -11.00 15.29
CA ASP A 184 -10.20 -11.34 16.49
C ASP A 184 -11.10 -12.60 16.32
N GLY A 185 -10.97 -13.33 15.20
CA GLY A 185 -11.84 -14.48 14.93
C GLY A 185 -11.35 -15.42 13.83
N ASP A 186 -12.02 -16.57 13.74
CA ASP A 186 -11.78 -17.64 12.77
C ASP A 186 -12.69 -17.49 11.54
N GLU A 187 -12.77 -16.31 10.94
CA GLU A 187 -13.52 -16.13 9.69
C GLU A 187 -12.69 -16.57 8.48
N ASP A 188 -13.33 -17.27 7.53
CA ASP A 188 -12.69 -17.84 6.34
C ASP A 188 -12.07 -16.78 5.42
N ASP A 189 -12.59 -15.54 5.42
CA ASP A 189 -12.11 -14.41 4.61
C ASP A 189 -11.30 -13.37 5.41
N ARG A 190 -10.79 -13.74 6.58
CA ARG A 190 -10.14 -12.81 7.52
C ARG A 190 -9.00 -11.99 6.89
N PHE A 191 -8.31 -12.52 5.88
CA PHE A 191 -7.15 -11.86 5.30
C PHE A 191 -7.46 -10.75 4.28
N SER A 192 -8.73 -10.59 3.87
CA SER A 192 -9.14 -9.57 2.89
C SER A 192 -8.86 -8.13 3.36
N SER A 193 -8.97 -7.92 4.67
CA SER A 193 -8.71 -6.64 5.36
C SER A 193 -7.24 -6.44 5.74
N LEU A 194 -6.39 -7.44 5.51
CA LEU A 194 -4.95 -7.28 5.74
C LEU A 194 -4.39 -6.27 4.73
N LYS A 195 -3.57 -5.35 5.23
CA LYS A 195 -2.87 -4.34 4.44
C LYS A 195 -1.43 -4.23 4.93
N CYS A 196 -0.59 -3.70 4.06
CA CYS A 196 0.83 -3.56 4.32
C CYS A 196 1.35 -2.26 3.71
N VAL A 197 2.19 -1.51 4.43
CA VAL A 197 2.83 -0.29 3.94
C VAL A 197 4.30 -0.22 4.33
N GLY A 198 5.15 0.21 3.41
CA GLY A 198 6.56 0.50 3.68
C GLY A 198 6.78 1.97 4.04
N LEU A 199 7.60 2.23 5.06
CA LEU A 199 8.05 3.57 5.43
C LEU A 199 9.46 3.50 6.03
N GLY A 200 10.43 4.12 5.35
CA GLY A 200 11.83 4.06 5.78
C GLY A 200 12.35 2.63 5.74
N ASP A 201 12.88 2.13 6.85
CA ASP A 201 13.32 0.76 7.06
C ASP A 201 12.25 -0.15 7.71
N LEU A 202 11.02 0.34 7.83
CA LEU A 202 9.92 -0.34 8.47
C LEU A 202 8.85 -0.76 7.46
N ILE A 203 8.25 -1.91 7.72
CA ILE A 203 7.07 -2.42 7.04
C ILE A 203 5.99 -2.59 8.11
N TYR A 204 4.87 -1.92 7.93
CA TYR A 204 3.72 -2.02 8.83
C TYR A 204 2.69 -2.94 8.21
N VAL A 205 2.32 -3.98 8.95
CA VAL A 205 1.29 -4.94 8.59
C VAL A 205 0.15 -4.77 9.58
N PHE A 206 -1.05 -4.50 9.08
CA PHE A 206 -2.20 -4.20 9.93
C PHE A 206 -3.48 -4.71 9.27
N ASN A 207 -4.51 -4.89 10.10
CA ASN A 207 -5.85 -5.21 9.65
C ASN A 207 -6.68 -3.92 9.61
N GLU A 208 -7.20 -3.58 8.44
CA GLU A 208 -7.92 -2.34 8.17
C GLU A 208 -9.32 -2.31 8.84
N ASP A 209 -9.97 -3.46 8.95
CA ASP A 209 -11.32 -3.60 9.54
C ASP A 209 -11.28 -3.68 11.07
N TYR A 210 -10.07 -3.73 11.66
CA TYR A 210 -9.90 -3.86 13.10
C TYR A 210 -10.05 -2.51 13.81
N HIS A 211 -11.30 -2.11 14.04
CA HIS A 211 -11.67 -0.77 14.54
C HIS A 211 -11.29 -0.45 15.99
N ARG A 212 -10.81 -1.41 16.80
CA ARG A 212 -10.66 -1.19 18.25
C ARG A 212 -9.25 -0.89 18.76
N MET A 213 -8.19 -1.31 18.07
CA MET A 213 -6.80 -1.06 18.52
C MET A 213 -5.72 -1.00 17.43
N TYR A 214 -6.07 -1.06 16.13
CA TYR A 214 -5.12 -1.17 15.01
C TYR A 214 -3.90 -2.06 15.33
N PRO A 215 -4.11 -3.36 15.65
CA PRO A 215 -3.01 -4.26 15.89
C PRO A 215 -2.09 -4.22 14.69
N THR A 216 -0.87 -3.76 14.92
CA THR A 216 0.11 -3.51 13.87
C THR A 216 1.35 -4.30 14.17
N CYS A 217 1.71 -5.18 13.24
CA CYS A 217 3.03 -5.79 13.23
C CYS A 217 3.98 -4.89 12.44
N VAL A 218 5.14 -4.57 13.03
CA VAL A 218 6.19 -3.79 12.40
C VAL A 218 7.37 -4.70 12.12
N CYS A 219 7.73 -4.82 10.85
CA CYS A 219 8.94 -5.51 10.41
C CYS A 219 10.02 -4.46 10.13
N GLU A 220 11.13 -4.50 10.83
CA GLU A 220 12.30 -3.65 10.59
C GLU A 220 13.34 -4.40 9.78
N ILE A 221 13.74 -3.85 8.62
CA ILE A 221 14.80 -4.40 7.77
C ILE A 221 16.09 -3.63 8.02
N ARG A 222 17.04 -4.24 8.76
CA ARG A 222 18.38 -3.68 8.98
C ARG A 222 19.40 -4.32 8.06
N ARG A 223 20.37 -3.52 7.60
CA ARG A 223 21.59 -4.03 6.96
C ARG A 223 22.69 -4.18 8.00
N CYS A 224 23.23 -5.38 8.11
CA CYS A 224 24.41 -5.67 8.91
C CYS A 224 25.68 -5.29 8.15
N HIS A 225 26.76 -5.04 8.91
CA HIS A 225 28.09 -4.86 8.31
C HIS A 225 28.50 -6.15 7.59
N GLY A 226 28.58 -6.11 6.26
CA GLY A 226 28.84 -7.28 5.41
C GLY A 226 27.80 -7.51 4.30
N GLY A 227 26.72 -6.72 4.25
CA GLY A 227 25.67 -6.83 3.22
C GLY A 227 24.56 -7.80 3.56
N GLU A 228 24.68 -8.55 4.67
CA GLU A 228 23.64 -9.41 5.21
C GLU A 228 22.49 -8.56 5.78
N LYS A 229 21.23 -8.97 5.53
CA LYS A 229 20.05 -8.28 6.06
C LYS A 229 19.50 -9.04 7.26
N SER A 230 19.13 -8.32 8.31
CA SER A 230 18.40 -8.87 9.45
C SER A 230 17.01 -8.25 9.52
N VAL A 231 15.99 -9.09 9.68
CA VAL A 231 14.61 -8.62 9.87
C VAL A 231 14.22 -8.82 11.33
N SER A 232 13.71 -7.78 11.97
CA SER A 232 13.16 -7.82 13.33
C SER A 232 11.66 -7.54 13.30
N LEU A 233 10.88 -8.21 14.14
CA LEU A 233 9.42 -8.11 14.16
C LEU A 233 8.94 -7.62 15.52
N TYR A 234 8.05 -6.64 15.52
CA TYR A 234 7.50 -6.01 16.72
C TYR A 234 5.98 -5.97 16.62
N SER A 235 5.28 -6.31 17.68
CA SER A 235 3.82 -6.13 17.76
C SER A 235 3.54 -4.83 18.52
N ILE A 236 2.75 -3.96 17.90
CA ILE A 236 2.21 -2.77 18.53
C ILE A 236 0.73 -3.06 18.78
N LEU A 237 0.43 -3.45 20.01
CA LEU A 237 -0.93 -3.53 20.51
C LEU A 237 -1.28 -2.16 21.11
N GLY A 238 -2.39 -1.56 20.67
CA GLY A 238 -2.91 -0.33 21.26
C GLY A 238 -3.02 -0.45 22.77
N GLU A 239 -2.34 0.44 23.49
CA GLU A 239 -2.19 0.55 24.95
C GLU A 239 -2.43 -0.71 25.80
N GLY A 240 -1.34 -1.32 26.30
CA GLY A 240 -1.45 -2.07 27.56
C GLY A 240 -0.34 -3.02 27.95
N GLN A 241 0.51 -3.53 27.04
CA GLN A 241 1.55 -4.48 27.44
C GLN A 241 2.70 -4.55 26.42
N HIS A 242 3.84 -3.94 26.78
CA HIS A 242 5.12 -4.23 26.15
C HIS A 242 5.58 -5.63 26.60
N HIS A 243 5.36 -6.64 25.78
CA HIS A 243 6.10 -7.90 25.89
C HIS A 243 7.20 -7.92 24.82
N GLY A 244 8.35 -7.35 25.18
CA GLY A 244 9.59 -7.67 24.50
C GLY A 244 10.04 -9.05 24.95
N LEU A 245 10.06 -10.02 24.03
CA LEU A 245 10.80 -11.28 24.21
C LEU A 245 12.14 -11.13 23.49
N HIS A 246 13.19 -11.46 24.23
CA HIS A 246 14.60 -11.22 23.91
C HIS A 246 15.19 -12.29 23.00
#